data_AF-A0A6P4IUD7-F1
#
_entry.id   AF-A0A6P4IUD7-F1
#
_cell.length_a   1.000
_cell.length_b   1.000
_cell.length_c   1.000
_cell.angle_alpha   90.00
_cell.angle_beta   90.00
_cell.angle_gamma   90.00
#
_symmetry.space_group_name_H-M   'P 1'
#
loop_
_entity.id
_entity.type
_entity.pdbx_description
1 polymer ?
#
loop_
_entity_poly.entity_id
_entity_poly.type
_entity_poly.pdbx_seq_one_letter_code
_entity_poly.pdbx_strand_id
1 'polypeptide(L)'
;MSAGPIVWVLCSEIQPMQGRDLGIMLSTLTNWIANMIVGASFLSVLALLGGSATFGMIAILNACFLGLTYLFVPETKGISLEQIEQNLMSGKKLRNIGVS
;
A
#
# COMPACT_ATOMS: atom_id res chain seq x y z
N MET A 1 -4.88 -5.75 -15.35
CA MET A 1 -3.59 -5.87 -14.61
C MET A 1 -3.93 -5.97 -13.15
N SER A 2 -3.62 -7.09 -12.50
CA SER A 2 -3.99 -7.29 -11.09
C SER A 2 -3.21 -6.33 -10.21
N ALA A 3 -3.89 -5.52 -9.40
CA ALA A 3 -3.26 -4.60 -8.45
C ALA A 3 -2.54 -5.35 -7.30
N GLY A 4 -2.92 -6.61 -7.06
CA GLY A 4 -2.36 -7.44 -5.99
C GLY A 4 -0.84 -7.57 -6.04
N PRO A 5 -0.23 -8.07 -7.15
CA PRO A 5 1.22 -8.20 -7.26
C PRO A 5 1.97 -6.86 -7.20
N ILE A 6 1.38 -5.78 -7.73
CA ILE A 6 2.03 -4.47 -7.80
C ILE A 6 2.33 -3.90 -6.42
N VAL A 7 1.42 -4.05 -5.45
CA VAL A 7 1.62 -3.53 -4.10
C VAL A 7 2.84 -4.19 -3.43
N TRP A 8 3.01 -5.50 -3.62
CA TRP A 8 4.14 -6.24 -3.05
C TRP A 8 5.47 -5.87 -3.72
N VAL A 9 5.45 -5.69 -5.05
CA VAL A 9 6.62 -5.21 -5.80
C VAL A 9 7.04 -3.83 -5.31
N LEU A 10 6.10 -2.89 -5.22
CA LEU A 10 6.35 -1.53 -4.74
C LEU A 10 6.91 -1.53 -3.31
N CYS A 11 6.37 -2.34 -2.41
CA CYS A 11 6.93 -2.52 -1.07
C CYS A 11 8.39 -2.97 -1.13
N SER A 12 8.76 -3.88 -2.04
CA SER A 12 10.16 -4.34 -2.17
C SER A 12 11.08 -3.30 -2.80
N GLU A 13 10.56 -2.41 -3.65
CA GLU A 13 11.33 -1.38 -4.37
C GLU A 13 11.61 -0.14 -3.51
N ILE A 14 10.67 0.28 -2.67
CA ILE A 14 10.81 1.49 -1.81
C ILE A 14 11.68 1.20 -0.57
N GLN A 15 11.75 -0.06 -0.14
CA GLN A 15 12.44 -0.46 1.08
C GLN A 15 13.97 -0.41 0.92
N PRO A 16 14.69 0.33 1.80
CA PRO A 16 16.14 0.45 1.75
C PRO A 16 16.81 -0.90 2.06
N MET A 17 17.96 -1.18 1.44
CA MET A 17 18.61 -2.49 1.48
C MET A 17 18.95 -2.94 2.90
N GLN A 18 19.30 -2.01 3.79
CA GLN A 18 19.69 -2.30 5.17
C GLN A 18 18.51 -2.60 6.10
N GLY A 19 17.28 -2.24 5.72
CA GLY A 19 16.07 -2.40 6.54
C GLY A 19 14.95 -3.19 5.87
N ARG A 20 15.20 -3.73 4.67
CA ARG A 20 14.17 -4.35 3.82
C ARG A 20 13.42 -5.48 4.51
N ASP A 21 14.12 -6.36 5.21
CA ASP A 21 13.50 -7.49 5.89
C ASP A 21 12.51 -7.03 6.96
N LEU A 22 12.87 -5.98 7.73
CA LEU A 22 12.00 -5.41 8.75
C LEU A 22 10.78 -4.73 8.14
N GLY A 23 10.92 -3.95 7.08
CA GLY A 23 9.76 -3.28 6.51
C GLY A 23 8.88 -4.18 5.64
N ILE A 24 9.41 -5.26 5.05
CA ILE A 24 8.59 -6.34 4.49
C ILE A 24 7.80 -7.05 5.60
N MET A 25 8.44 -7.37 6.73
CA MET A 25 7.77 -7.97 7.88
C MET A 25 6.64 -7.08 8.40
N LEU A 26 6.90 -5.79 8.59
CA LEU A 26 5.88 -4.83 9.05
C LEU A 26 4.75 -4.69 8.04
N SER A 27 5.05 -4.56 6.73
CA SER A 27 4.03 -4.48 5.68
C SER A 27 3.12 -5.71 5.67
N THR A 28 3.73 -6.89 5.81
CA THR A 28 3.01 -8.17 5.86
C THR A 28 2.14 -8.25 7.12
N LEU A 29 2.68 -7.89 8.27
CA LEU A 29 1.97 -7.90 9.55
C LEU A 29 0.78 -6.94 9.53
N THR A 30 0.95 -5.72 9.01
CA THR A 30 -0.14 -4.76 8.82
C THR A 30 -1.22 -5.32 7.89
N ASN A 31 -0.83 -5.98 6.79
CA ASN A 31 -1.78 -6.61 5.87
C ASN A 31 -2.61 -7.70 6.57
N TRP A 32 -1.97 -8.58 7.34
CA TRP A 32 -2.65 -9.63 8.09
C TRP A 32 -3.56 -9.10 9.18
N ILE A 33 -3.14 -8.08 9.93
CA ILE A 33 -3.99 -7.43 10.94
C ILE A 33 -5.22 -6.79 10.28
N ALA A 34 -5.03 -6.05 9.19
CA ALA A 34 -6.16 -5.46 8.46
C ALA A 34 -7.11 -6.54 7.95
N ASN A 35 -6.58 -7.64 7.40
CA ASN A 35 -7.37 -8.77 6.95
C ASN A 35 -8.17 -9.41 8.10
N MET A 36 -7.54 -9.60 9.26
CA MET A 36 -8.21 -10.14 10.45
C MET A 36 -9.34 -9.24 10.94
N ILE A 37 -9.12 -7.92 10.99
CA ILE A 37 -10.15 -6.94 11.39
C ILE A 37 -11.31 -6.98 10.41
N VAL A 38 -11.04 -6.97 9.10
CA VAL A 38 -12.08 -7.03 8.08
C VAL A 38 -12.83 -8.36 8.19
N GLY A 39 -12.13 -9.49 8.29
CA GLY A 39 -12.76 -10.81 8.43
C GLY A 39 -13.66 -10.93 9.67
N ALA A 40 -13.22 -10.39 10.80
CA ALA A 40 -13.99 -10.42 12.05
C ALA A 40 -15.19 -9.45 12.04
N SER A 41 -15.05 -8.29 11.41
CA SER A 41 -16.09 -7.26 11.38
C SER A 41 -17.08 -7.42 10.23
N PHE A 42 -16.70 -8.09 9.14
CA PHE A 42 -17.50 -8.16 7.91
C PHE A 42 -18.91 -8.72 8.13
N LEU A 43 -19.04 -9.87 8.81
CA LEU A 43 -20.36 -10.46 9.09
C LEU A 43 -21.23 -9.54 9.98
N SER A 44 -20.62 -8.91 10.99
CA SER A 44 -21.31 -7.99 11.89
C SER A 44 -21.82 -6.75 11.17
N VAL A 45 -20.97 -6.15 10.32
CA VAL A 45 -21.31 -4.98 9.48
C VAL A 45 -22.39 -5.36 8.46
N LEU A 46 -22.28 -6.54 7.84
CA LEU A 46 -23.25 -7.05 6.88
C LEU A 46 -24.63 -7.28 7.52
N ALA A 47 -24.68 -7.80 8.74
CA ALA A 47 -25.91 -8.03 9.48
C ALA A 47 -26.59 -6.73 9.95
N LEU A 48 -25.80 -5.71 10.32
CA LEU A 48 -26.31 -4.42 10.82
C LEU A 48 -26.75 -3.46 9.71
N LEU A 49 -25.95 -3.33 8.65
CA LEU A 49 -26.13 -2.31 7.60
C LEU A 49 -26.79 -2.87 6.32
N GLY A 50 -26.79 -4.20 6.15
CA GLY A 50 -27.25 -4.86 4.94
C GLY A 50 -26.23 -4.77 3.79
N GLY A 51 -26.41 -5.62 2.78
CA GLY A 51 -25.43 -5.79 1.70
C GLY A 51 -25.07 -4.50 0.95
N SER A 52 -26.05 -3.68 0.56
CA SER A 52 -25.76 -2.49 -0.26
C SER A 52 -24.88 -1.47 0.47
N ALA A 53 -25.11 -1.25 1.77
CA ALA A 53 -24.34 -0.33 2.57
C ALA A 53 -22.93 -0.88 2.88
N THR A 54 -22.79 -2.19 3.12
CA THR A 54 -21.48 -2.82 3.29
C THR A 54 -20.62 -2.71 2.03
N PHE A 55 -21.19 -3.00 0.84
CA PHE A 55 -20.47 -2.85 -0.41
C PHE A 55 -20.19 -1.37 -0.74
N GLY A 56 -21.11 -0.45 -0.40
CA GLY A 56 -20.89 0.99 -0.51
C GLY A 56 -19.71 1.48 0.34
N MET A 57 -19.61 1.02 1.59
CA MET A 57 -18.49 1.33 2.48
C MET A 57 -17.16 0.82 1.91
N ILE A 58 -17.13 -0.42 1.42
CA ILE A 58 -15.93 -1.00 0.78
C ILE A 58 -15.55 -0.20 -0.49
N ALA A 59 -16.53 0.27 -1.26
CA ALA A 59 -16.29 1.11 -2.44
C ALA A 59 -15.67 2.46 -2.07
N ILE A 60 -16.16 3.12 -1.01
CA ILE A 60 -15.59 4.37 -0.51
C ILE A 60 -14.16 4.15 -0.02
N LEU A 61 -13.91 3.07 0.74
CA LEU A 61 -12.56 2.73 1.19
C LEU A 61 -11.60 2.49 0.01
N ASN A 62 -12.07 1.84 -1.06
CA ASN A 62 -11.29 1.67 -2.28
C ASN A 62 -11.02 2.99 -3.00
N ALA A 63 -12.00 3.90 -3.06
CA ALA A 63 -11.81 5.22 -3.66
C ALA A 63 -10.77 6.05 -2.87
N CYS A 64 -10.83 6.01 -1.54
CA CYS A 64 -9.83 6.63 -0.67
C CYS A 64 -8.44 6.02 -0.90
N PHE A 65 -8.35 4.68 -0.98
CA PHE A 65 -7.10 4.00 -1.30
C PHE A 65 -6.52 4.46 -2.63
N LEU A 66 -7.34 4.53 -3.68
CA LEU A 66 -6.91 4.99 -5.00
C LEU A 66 -6.39 6.44 -4.97
N GLY A 67 -7.06 7.32 -4.23
CA GLY A 67 -6.62 8.71 -4.02
C GLY A 67 -5.29 8.81 -3.28
N LEU A 68 -5.11 8.02 -2.21
CA LEU A 68 -3.84 7.96 -1.49
C LEU A 68 -2.72 7.39 -2.35
N THR A 69 -2.98 6.33 -3.12
CA THR A 69 -2.02 5.77 -4.07
C THR A 69 -1.57 6.85 -5.05
N TYR A 70 -2.51 7.57 -5.68
CA TYR A 70 -2.17 8.62 -6.63
C TYR A 70 -1.33 9.76 -6.03
N LEU A 71 -1.54 10.09 -4.76
CA LEU A 71 -0.84 11.21 -4.10
C LEU A 71 0.52 10.82 -3.51
N PHE A 72 0.65 9.61 -2.96
CA PHE A 72 1.79 9.20 -2.14
C PHE A 72 2.69 8.16 -2.80
N VAL A 73 2.18 7.35 -3.73
CA VAL A 73 2.99 6.31 -4.39
C VAL A 73 3.79 6.95 -5.53
N PRO A 74 5.14 6.93 -5.46
CA PRO A 74 5.97 7.35 -6.57
C PRO A 74 5.92 6.34 -7.72
N GLU A 75 6.10 6.83 -8.94
CA GLU A 75 6.38 5.98 -10.10
C GLU A 75 7.84 5.51 -10.02
N THR A 76 8.07 4.23 -9.73
CA THR A 76 9.41 3.64 -9.60
C THR A 76 9.90 2.98 -10.90
N LYS A 77 9.07 2.97 -11.95
CA LYS A 77 9.35 2.25 -13.19
C LYS A 77 10.54 2.82 -13.94
N GLY A 78 11.52 1.95 -14.21
CA GLY A 78 12.69 2.27 -15.03
C GLY A 78 13.82 3.00 -14.31
N ILE A 79 13.74 3.12 -12.97
CA ILE A 79 14.79 3.69 -12.12
C ILE A 79 15.48 2.55 -11.37
N SER A 80 16.80 2.60 -11.19
CA SER A 80 17.50 1.58 -10.40
C SER A 80 17.17 1.70 -8.91
N LEU A 81 17.21 0.57 -8.21
CA LEU A 81 16.98 0.52 -6.76
C LEU A 81 17.97 1.40 -5.99
N GLU A 82 19.24 1.48 -6.45
CA GLU A 82 20.24 2.33 -5.81
C GLU A 82 19.90 3.82 -5.93
N GLN A 83 19.33 4.26 -7.06
CA GLN A 83 18.93 5.65 -7.26
C GLN A 83 17.73 6.01 -6.35
N ILE A 84 16.77 5.09 -6.19
CA ILE A 84 15.62 5.25 -5.30
C ILE A 84 16.10 5.38 -3.85
N GLU A 85 17.01 4.51 -3.42
CA GLU A 85 17.58 4.54 -2.08
C GLU A 85 18.38 5.84 -1.83
N GLN A 86 19.21 6.29 -2.78
CA GLN A 86 19.91 7.57 -2.69
C GLN A 86 18.93 8.75 -2.57
N ASN A 87 17.86 8.76 -3.38
CA ASN A 87 16.84 9.80 -3.33
C ASN A 87 16.11 9.80 -1.99
N LEU A 88 15.78 8.62 -1.45
CA LEU A 88 15.16 8.47 -0.13
C LEU A 88 16.08 8.98 0.98
N MET A 89 17.36 8.58 0.97
CA MET A 89 18.36 8.99 1.96
C MET A 89 18.73 10.48 1.86
N SER A 90 18.60 11.09 0.68
CA SER A 90 18.79 12.53 0.46
C SER A 90 17.62 13.39 0.97
N GLY A 91 16.55 12.76 1.50
CA GLY A 91 15.39 13.46 2.04
C GLY A 91 14.42 14.00 0.99
N LYS A 92 14.50 13.53 -0.27
CA LYS A 92 13.48 13.88 -1.28
C LYS A 92 12.12 13.34 -0.86
N LYS A 93 11.06 14.11 -1.17
CA LYS A 93 9.68 13.68 -0.91
C LYS A 93 9.42 12.34 -1.59
N LEU A 94 8.74 11.41 -0.89
CA LEU A 94 8.41 10.07 -1.38
C LEU A 94 7.86 10.07 -2.81
N ARG A 95 6.95 10.98 -3.15
CA ARG A 95 6.39 11.14 -4.50
C ARG A 95 7.43 11.40 -5.61
N ASN A 96 8.57 12.00 -5.27
CA ASN A 96 9.58 12.43 -6.23
C ASN A 96 10.82 11.51 -6.25
N ILE A 97 10.82 10.38 -5.53
CA ILE A 97 12.01 9.52 -5.45
C ILE A 97 12.27 8.72 -6.74
N GLY A 98 11.24 8.54 -7.57
CA GLY A 98 11.33 7.83 -8.85
C GLY A 98 11.40 8.73 -10.09
N VAL A 99 11.67 10.03 -9.91
CA VAL A 99 11.88 10.96 -11.03
C VAL A 99 13.38 11.15 -11.20
N SER A 100 13.88 10.96 -12.43
CA SER A 100 15.29 11.17 -12.79
C SER A 100 15.74 12.61 -12.61
#